data_AF-A0A6P8HW76-F1
#
_entry.id   AF-A0A6P8HW76-F1
#
_cell.length_a   1.000
_cell.length_b   1.000
_cell.length_c   1.000
_cell.angle_alpha   90.00
_cell.angle_beta   90.00
_cell.angle_gamma   90.00
#
_symmetry.space_group_name_H-M   'P 1'
#
loop_
_entity.id
_entity.type
_entity.pdbx_description
1 polymer ?
#
loop_
_entity_poly.entity_id
_entity_poly.type
_entity_poly.pdbx_seq_one_letter_code
_entity_poly.pdbx_strand_id
1 'polypeptide(L)'
;MVLINHLFRLLKAEMPILCLFVCKSNKDCVSFNIAPSNETEGWFSCELNQADRYSSPQDFQERKGFSYRGIKNPCLNNGLCEGNKTCTRLGYDLTKYTCLCPNGYFGKNCEKDIDECASSNLHNCTLENPGVKCNNTPGSFKCICAEGHVGDGINCAKKVSWIKINIDPVCVGVKNDEYGSVIVPFDVKVKQLKLVHLSGGVSMLNPVTVQNWGDNSYPHDLNLVITDRNNDLIAPYPGYPRYYKYYLTIDKITVSSPELIFPISDPPLPLKKDDKLRVWFTRDLHNRGEGGSYGKTCCDLYIYCV
;
A
#
# COMPACT_ATOMS: atom_id res chain seq x y z
N MET A 1 16.78 -52.60 -4.71
CA MET A 1 16.54 -51.47 -5.64
C MET A 1 17.88 -50.93 -6.12
N VAL A 2 17.92 -50.45 -7.36
CA VAL A 2 19.10 -49.90 -8.04
C VAL A 2 18.69 -48.74 -8.92
N LEU A 3 19.65 -47.86 -9.24
CA LEU A 3 19.51 -46.87 -10.29
C LEU A 3 20.16 -47.41 -11.57
N ILE A 4 19.40 -47.54 -12.65
CA ILE A 4 19.91 -48.00 -13.96
C ILE A 4 20.18 -46.81 -14.90
N ASN A 5 20.83 -47.03 -16.05
CA ASN A 5 21.10 -46.00 -17.09
C ASN A 5 22.00 -44.82 -16.68
N HIS A 6 22.41 -44.72 -15.42
CA HIS A 6 23.24 -43.62 -14.90
C HIS A 6 24.66 -44.05 -14.47
N LEU A 7 25.03 -45.31 -14.73
CA LEU A 7 26.35 -45.87 -14.44
C LEU A 7 27.42 -45.18 -15.28
N PHE A 8 28.41 -44.58 -14.63
CA PHE A 8 29.59 -44.03 -15.31
C PHE A 8 30.88 -44.78 -14.98
N ARG A 9 30.91 -45.53 -13.86
CA ARG A 9 32.08 -46.32 -13.47
C ARG A 9 31.69 -47.58 -12.69
N LEU A 10 32.18 -48.72 -13.14
CA LEU A 10 32.13 -49.99 -12.42
C LEU A 10 33.48 -50.25 -11.74
N LEU A 11 33.47 -50.71 -10.49
CA LEU A 11 34.67 -51.12 -9.78
C LEU A 11 34.39 -52.24 -8.78
N LYS A 12 35.46 -52.91 -8.33
CA LYS A 12 35.39 -53.91 -7.26
C LYS A 12 36.04 -53.38 -5.99
N ALA A 13 35.54 -53.83 -4.85
CA ALA A 13 35.99 -53.41 -3.53
C ALA A 13 36.05 -54.59 -2.56
N GLU A 14 37.12 -54.69 -1.79
CA GLU A 14 37.29 -55.70 -0.73
C GLU A 14 36.31 -55.51 0.45
N MET A 15 35.84 -54.27 0.65
CA MET A 15 34.88 -53.93 1.70
C MET A 15 33.78 -53.01 1.17
N PRO A 16 32.54 -53.12 1.66
CA PRO A 16 31.43 -52.30 1.18
C PRO A 16 31.67 -50.79 1.31
N ILE A 17 32.39 -50.38 2.35
CA ILE A 17 32.65 -48.96 2.65
C ILE A 17 33.59 -48.31 1.62
N LEU A 18 34.42 -49.10 0.92
CA LEU A 18 35.31 -48.58 -0.12
C LEU A 18 34.50 -48.08 -1.32
N CYS A 19 33.35 -48.67 -1.64
CA CYS A 19 32.44 -48.13 -2.67
C CYS A 19 32.04 -46.67 -2.34
N LEU A 20 31.71 -46.41 -1.06
CA LEU A 20 31.36 -45.07 -0.59
C LEU A 20 32.56 -44.13 -0.68
N PHE A 21 33.75 -44.54 -0.24
CA PHE A 21 34.95 -43.70 -0.31
C PHE A 21 35.31 -43.34 -1.75
N VAL A 22 35.28 -44.30 -2.68
CA VAL A 22 35.58 -44.03 -4.10
C VAL A 22 34.54 -43.10 -4.70
N CYS A 23 33.26 -43.29 -4.38
CA CYS A 23 32.19 -42.38 -4.82
C CYS A 23 32.38 -40.97 -4.22
N LYS A 24 32.72 -40.85 -2.93
CA LYS A 24 32.98 -39.56 -2.29
C LYS A 24 34.18 -38.81 -2.88
N SER A 25 35.19 -39.54 -3.34
CA SER A 25 36.40 -38.98 -3.97
C SER A 25 36.22 -38.62 -5.45
N ASN A 26 35.05 -38.89 -6.04
CA ASN A 26 34.74 -38.60 -7.44
C ASN A 26 33.62 -37.56 -7.55
N LYS A 27 33.92 -36.42 -8.18
CA LYS A 27 32.98 -35.29 -8.32
C LYS A 27 31.70 -35.64 -9.11
N ASP A 28 31.77 -36.63 -9.99
CA ASP A 28 30.67 -37.04 -10.86
C ASP A 28 29.80 -38.11 -10.18
N CYS A 29 30.21 -38.65 -9.01
CA CYS A 29 29.46 -39.66 -8.31
C CYS A 29 28.40 -39.07 -7.37
N VAL A 30 27.13 -39.32 -7.68
CA VAL A 30 25.97 -38.85 -6.90
C VAL A 30 25.38 -39.99 -6.08
N SER A 31 25.41 -41.21 -6.60
CA SER A 31 24.97 -42.43 -5.90
C SER A 31 25.71 -43.66 -6.40
N PHE A 32 25.51 -44.81 -5.79
CA PHE A 32 26.04 -46.07 -6.28
C PHE A 32 25.11 -47.25 -5.97
N ASN A 33 25.12 -48.27 -6.83
CA ASN A 33 24.57 -49.57 -6.51
C ASN A 33 25.70 -50.48 -6.02
N ILE A 34 25.40 -51.34 -5.04
CA ILE A 34 26.36 -52.29 -4.49
C ILE A 34 25.76 -53.70 -4.45
N ALA A 35 26.55 -54.69 -4.82
CA ALA A 35 26.22 -56.11 -4.73
C ALA A 35 27.47 -56.95 -4.39
N PRO A 36 27.33 -58.19 -3.90
CA PRO A 36 28.44 -59.15 -3.88
C PRO A 36 29.04 -59.33 -5.27
N SER A 37 30.36 -59.49 -5.36
CA SER A 37 31.06 -59.73 -6.63
C SER A 37 30.84 -61.17 -7.09
N ASN A 38 30.51 -61.35 -8.37
CA ASN A 38 30.37 -62.68 -8.98
C ASN A 38 31.73 -63.29 -9.36
N GLU A 39 32.78 -62.48 -9.43
CA GLU A 39 34.11 -62.90 -9.92
C GLU A 39 35.11 -63.19 -8.81
N THR A 40 34.93 -62.57 -7.64
CA THR A 40 35.89 -62.68 -6.53
C THR A 40 35.11 -62.84 -5.23
N GLU A 41 35.25 -64.01 -4.62
CA GLU A 41 34.54 -64.34 -3.39
C GLU A 41 34.92 -63.38 -2.26
N GLY A 42 33.92 -62.91 -1.50
CA GLY A 42 34.09 -61.93 -0.42
C GLY A 42 34.20 -60.47 -0.86
N TRP A 43 34.35 -60.18 -2.15
CA TRP A 43 34.42 -58.81 -2.67
C TRP A 43 33.03 -58.27 -3.05
N PHE A 44 32.95 -56.95 -3.25
CA PHE A 44 31.76 -56.21 -3.66
C PHE A 44 31.95 -55.58 -5.03
N SER A 45 30.90 -55.59 -5.85
CA SER A 45 30.80 -54.81 -7.08
C SER A 45 30.10 -53.48 -6.78
N CYS A 46 30.73 -52.37 -7.16
CA CYS A 46 30.18 -51.02 -7.01
C CYS A 46 29.90 -50.41 -8.38
N GLU A 47 28.64 -50.10 -8.66
CA GLU A 47 28.17 -49.37 -9.84
C GLU A 47 28.00 -47.90 -9.46
N LEU A 48 28.98 -47.04 -9.78
CA LEU A 48 28.93 -45.61 -9.48
C LEU A 48 28.07 -44.86 -10.50
N ASN A 49 27.12 -44.07 -10.01
CA ASN A 49 26.12 -43.38 -10.82
C ASN A 49 26.28 -41.86 -10.75
N GLN A 50 26.05 -41.19 -11.89
CA GLN A 50 26.08 -39.73 -12.02
C GLN A 50 24.76 -39.03 -11.70
N ALA A 51 23.77 -39.79 -11.21
CA ALA A 51 22.44 -39.31 -10.82
C ALA A 51 22.00 -39.98 -9.50
N ASP A 52 20.86 -39.54 -8.97
CA ASP A 52 20.19 -40.19 -7.83
C ASP A 52 18.73 -40.55 -8.12
N ARG A 53 18.09 -41.26 -7.19
CA ARG A 53 16.70 -41.72 -7.33
C ARG A 53 15.66 -40.58 -7.35
N TYR A 54 16.04 -39.36 -6.96
CA TYR A 54 15.15 -38.20 -6.96
C TYR A 54 15.25 -37.44 -8.28
N SER A 55 16.45 -37.29 -8.84
CA SER A 55 16.66 -36.72 -10.17
C SER A 55 16.15 -37.64 -11.29
N SER A 56 16.17 -38.96 -11.05
CA SER A 56 15.84 -39.98 -12.06
C SER A 56 14.93 -41.07 -11.50
N PRO A 57 13.69 -40.73 -11.10
CA PRO A 57 12.80 -41.66 -10.41
C PRO A 57 12.35 -42.83 -11.30
N GLN A 58 12.27 -42.64 -12.62
CA GLN A 58 11.85 -43.70 -13.56
C GLN A 58 12.92 -44.79 -13.76
N ASP A 59 14.19 -44.46 -13.52
CA ASP A 59 15.32 -45.38 -13.61
C ASP A 59 15.58 -46.13 -12.29
N PHE A 60 14.74 -45.91 -11.26
CA PHE A 60 14.91 -46.54 -9.95
C PHE A 60 14.08 -47.82 -9.85
N GLN A 61 14.73 -48.97 -10.06
CA GLN A 61 14.06 -50.26 -10.25
C GLN A 61 14.55 -51.34 -9.28
N GLU A 62 13.77 -52.40 -9.12
CA GLU A 62 14.20 -53.55 -8.33
C GLU A 62 15.19 -54.42 -9.11
N ARG A 63 16.31 -54.76 -8.48
CA ARG A 63 17.27 -55.75 -8.97
C ARG A 63 17.70 -56.61 -7.79
N LYS A 64 17.44 -57.92 -7.86
CA LYS A 64 17.79 -58.86 -6.80
C LYS A 64 19.31 -58.88 -6.58
N GLY A 65 19.73 -58.92 -5.31
CA GLY A 65 21.14 -58.94 -4.90
C GLY A 65 21.83 -57.58 -4.85
N PHE A 66 21.18 -56.50 -5.32
CA PHE A 66 21.75 -55.16 -5.31
C PHE A 66 21.06 -54.23 -4.30
N SER A 67 21.86 -53.36 -3.69
CA SER A 67 21.43 -52.28 -2.81
C SER A 67 21.84 -50.92 -3.36
N TYR A 68 20.90 -49.99 -3.42
CA TYR A 68 21.16 -48.60 -3.74
C TYR A 68 21.68 -47.81 -2.53
N ARG A 69 22.66 -46.93 -2.75
CA ARG A 69 23.20 -45.99 -1.77
C ARG A 69 23.36 -44.62 -2.41
N GLY A 70 22.58 -43.64 -1.95
CA GLY A 70 22.76 -42.24 -2.33
C GLY A 70 23.85 -41.59 -1.49
N ILE A 71 24.65 -40.70 -2.09
CA ILE A 71 25.43 -39.75 -1.31
C ILE A 71 24.51 -38.57 -0.96
N LYS A 72 24.43 -38.22 0.33
CA LYS A 72 23.66 -37.04 0.77
C LYS A 72 24.13 -35.82 -0.02
N ASN A 73 23.26 -35.22 -0.85
CA ASN A 73 23.51 -33.95 -1.52
C ASN A 73 22.71 -32.85 -0.82
N PRO A 74 23.34 -31.96 -0.04
CA PRO A 74 22.64 -30.90 0.66
C PRO A 74 22.08 -29.81 -0.27
N CYS A 75 22.48 -29.77 -1.55
CA CYS A 75 21.98 -28.83 -2.56
C CYS A 75 20.96 -29.44 -3.54
N LEU A 76 20.52 -30.69 -3.32
CA LEU A 76 19.44 -31.27 -4.11
C LEU A 76 18.18 -30.38 -3.96
N ASN A 77 17.51 -30.03 -5.07
CA ASN A 77 16.36 -29.12 -5.10
C ASN A 77 16.60 -27.76 -4.42
N ASN A 78 17.76 -27.15 -4.68
CA ASN A 78 18.23 -25.91 -4.05
C ASN A 78 18.55 -26.00 -2.54
N GLY A 79 18.50 -27.21 -1.98
CA GLY A 79 18.84 -27.46 -0.60
C GLY A 79 17.93 -26.72 0.37
N LEU A 80 18.55 -26.15 1.40
CA LEU A 80 17.86 -25.31 2.38
C LEU A 80 17.93 -23.81 2.03
N CYS A 81 18.49 -23.45 0.88
CA CYS A 81 18.54 -22.06 0.43
C CYS A 81 17.14 -21.60 0.05
N GLU A 82 16.72 -20.43 0.52
CA GLU A 82 15.34 -19.99 0.37
C GLU A 82 15.07 -19.41 -1.04
N GLY A 83 13.99 -19.85 -1.68
CA GLY A 83 13.55 -19.35 -2.98
C GLY A 83 14.52 -19.74 -4.11
N ASN A 84 14.87 -18.78 -4.97
CA ASN A 84 15.73 -18.98 -6.15
C ASN A 84 17.23 -18.72 -5.88
N LYS A 85 17.68 -18.76 -4.62
CA LYS A 85 19.05 -18.40 -4.22
C LYS A 85 20.02 -19.58 -4.42
N THR A 86 21.26 -19.35 -4.83
CA THR A 86 22.14 -20.44 -5.32
C THR A 86 22.77 -21.27 -4.19
N CYS A 87 22.45 -22.56 -4.12
CA CYS A 87 23.15 -23.52 -3.25
C CYS A 87 24.46 -24.02 -3.88
N THR A 88 25.55 -24.00 -3.11
CA THR A 88 26.84 -24.57 -3.51
C THR A 88 27.38 -25.51 -2.44
N ARG A 89 28.06 -26.58 -2.86
CA ARG A 89 28.70 -27.52 -1.93
C ARG A 89 29.99 -26.93 -1.37
N LEU A 90 30.26 -27.16 -0.08
CA LEU A 90 31.49 -26.71 0.58
C LEU A 90 32.55 -27.81 0.57
N GLY A 91 33.49 -27.72 -0.37
CA GLY A 91 34.69 -28.58 -0.42
C GLY A 91 34.39 -30.05 -0.70
N TYR A 92 35.23 -30.94 -0.16
CA TYR A 92 35.15 -32.40 -0.36
C TYR A 92 34.12 -33.10 0.55
N ASP A 93 33.56 -32.39 1.54
CA ASP A 93 32.53 -32.95 2.42
C ASP A 93 31.16 -32.83 1.75
N LEU A 94 30.74 -33.92 1.12
CA LEU A 94 29.47 -33.98 0.40
C LEU A 94 28.24 -33.72 1.27
N THR A 95 28.38 -33.64 2.60
CA THR A 95 27.27 -33.29 3.51
C THR A 95 27.14 -31.79 3.80
N LYS A 96 28.11 -30.96 3.42
CA LYS A 96 28.12 -29.51 3.69
C LYS A 96 27.74 -28.67 2.47
N TYR A 97 27.05 -27.57 2.73
CA TYR A 97 26.63 -26.60 1.72
C TYR A 97 26.81 -25.16 2.23
N THR A 98 26.83 -24.22 1.30
CA THR A 98 26.69 -22.79 1.55
C THR A 98 25.71 -22.21 0.53
N CYS A 99 24.89 -21.26 0.96
CA CYS A 99 24.04 -20.48 0.07
C CYS A 99 24.79 -19.21 -0.34
N LEU A 100 24.78 -18.90 -1.63
CA LEU A 100 25.24 -17.62 -2.14
C LEU A 100 24.05 -16.65 -2.12
N CYS A 101 24.07 -15.72 -1.18
CA CYS A 101 22.98 -14.77 -1.03
C CYS A 101 23.07 -13.69 -2.11
N PRO A 102 21.96 -13.39 -2.81
CA PRO A 102 21.91 -12.22 -3.68
C PRO A 102 22.05 -10.94 -2.83
N ASN A 103 22.39 -9.83 -3.50
CA ASN A 103 22.43 -8.52 -2.85
C ASN A 103 21.09 -8.24 -2.13
N GLY A 104 21.18 -7.66 -0.94
CA GLY A 104 20.02 -7.39 -0.08
C GLY A 104 19.61 -8.55 0.84
N TYR A 105 20.28 -9.72 0.80
CA TYR A 105 19.97 -10.85 1.67
C TYR A 105 21.18 -11.37 2.45
N PHE A 106 20.93 -11.94 3.62
CA PHE A 106 21.93 -12.58 4.47
C PHE A 106 21.34 -13.75 5.27
N GLY A 107 22.18 -14.42 6.07
CA GLY A 107 21.82 -15.61 6.82
C GLY A 107 22.39 -16.89 6.22
N LYS A 108 22.28 -18.00 6.94
CA LYS A 108 22.89 -19.27 6.52
C LYS A 108 22.23 -19.82 5.25
N ASN A 109 20.93 -19.60 5.14
CA ASN A 109 20.07 -20.02 4.05
C ASN A 109 19.59 -18.83 3.22
N CYS A 110 20.18 -17.65 3.44
CA CYS A 110 19.78 -16.37 2.88
C CYS A 110 18.32 -16.01 3.20
N GLU A 111 17.87 -16.40 4.39
CA GLU A 111 16.50 -16.26 4.90
C GLU A 111 16.20 -14.87 5.48
N LYS A 112 17.23 -14.03 5.61
CA LYS A 112 17.11 -12.72 6.20
C LYS A 112 17.29 -11.66 5.15
N ASP A 113 16.37 -10.72 5.14
CA ASP A 113 16.42 -9.49 4.37
C ASP A 113 17.30 -8.46 5.09
N ILE A 114 18.18 -7.79 4.36
CA ILE A 114 18.97 -6.68 4.91
C ILE A 114 18.05 -5.46 4.99
N ASP A 115 17.86 -4.92 6.19
CA ASP A 115 17.13 -3.66 6.34
C ASP A 115 18.05 -2.49 5.96
N GLU A 116 17.98 -2.04 4.70
CA GLU A 116 18.81 -0.91 4.28
C GLU A 116 18.40 0.39 4.97
N CYS A 117 17.17 0.51 5.47
CA CYS A 117 16.70 1.68 6.20
C CYS A 117 17.23 1.78 7.64
N ALA A 118 17.83 0.70 8.17
CA ALA A 118 18.41 0.70 9.50
C ALA A 118 19.73 1.49 9.60
N SER A 119 20.36 1.82 8.47
CA SER A 119 21.62 2.57 8.45
C SER A 119 21.74 3.49 7.23
N SER A 120 22.19 4.73 7.45
CA SER A 120 22.25 5.76 6.41
C SER A 120 23.23 5.47 5.27
N ASN A 121 24.17 4.55 5.46
CA ASN A 121 25.13 4.13 4.43
C ASN A 121 24.64 2.99 3.53
N LEU A 122 23.46 2.42 3.80
CA LEU A 122 22.89 1.32 3.02
C LEU A 122 21.80 1.78 2.05
N HIS A 123 21.33 3.02 2.17
CA HIS A 123 20.34 3.62 1.29
C HIS A 123 20.79 5.00 0.78
N ASN A 124 20.15 5.50 -0.28
CA ASN A 124 20.40 6.84 -0.82
C ASN A 124 19.21 7.81 -0.64
N CYS A 125 18.27 7.49 0.26
CA CYS A 125 17.17 8.39 0.60
C CYS A 125 17.66 9.66 1.32
N THR A 126 17.15 10.82 0.88
CA THR A 126 17.39 12.14 1.47
C THR A 126 16.50 12.35 2.69
N LEU A 127 16.77 11.62 3.78
CA LEU A 127 15.95 11.65 5.00
C LEU A 127 15.95 13.02 5.71
N GLU A 128 16.90 13.89 5.37
CA GLU A 128 16.93 15.30 5.76
C GLU A 128 15.85 16.16 5.09
N ASN A 129 15.30 15.72 3.95
CA ASN A 129 14.21 16.43 3.28
C ASN A 129 12.89 16.20 4.05
N PRO A 130 12.15 17.28 4.38
CA PRO A 130 10.85 17.17 5.04
C PRO A 130 9.90 16.25 4.29
N GLY A 131 9.37 15.24 4.98
CA GLY A 131 8.38 14.33 4.42
C GLY A 131 8.94 13.22 3.55
N VAL A 132 10.25 12.98 3.52
CA VAL A 132 10.85 11.77 2.93
C VAL A 132 11.03 10.69 4.01
N LYS A 133 10.81 9.42 3.65
CA LYS A 133 11.01 8.27 4.53
C LYS A 133 11.61 7.10 3.74
N CYS A 134 12.51 6.35 4.37
CA CYS A 134 12.98 5.08 3.82
C CYS A 134 11.99 3.95 4.16
N ASN A 135 11.70 3.11 3.18
CA ASN A 135 10.88 1.92 3.33
C ASN A 135 11.65 0.68 2.87
N ASN A 136 11.94 -0.21 3.81
CA ASN A 136 12.62 -1.47 3.53
C ASN A 136 11.70 -2.41 2.73
N THR A 137 12.27 -3.15 1.79
CA THR A 137 11.55 -4.12 0.96
C THR A 137 12.39 -5.38 0.78
N PRO A 138 11.80 -6.55 0.48
CA PRO A 138 12.60 -7.76 0.29
C PRO A 138 13.66 -7.62 -0.81
N GLY A 139 14.93 -7.59 -0.41
CA GLY A 139 16.13 -7.46 -1.23
C GLY A 139 16.50 -6.05 -1.65
N SER A 140 15.83 -5.00 -1.14
CA SER A 140 16.10 -3.61 -1.50
C SER A 140 15.34 -2.60 -0.63
N PHE A 141 15.44 -1.32 -0.94
CA PHE A 141 14.65 -0.27 -0.29
C PHE A 141 13.98 0.64 -1.30
N LYS A 142 13.01 1.42 -0.82
CA LYS A 142 12.42 2.54 -1.56
C LYS A 142 12.37 3.78 -0.68
N CYS A 143 12.73 4.92 -1.27
CA CYS A 143 12.43 6.22 -0.69
C CYS A 143 10.99 6.56 -1.03
N ILE A 144 10.19 6.89 -0.03
CA ILE A 144 8.77 7.20 -0.16
C ILE A 144 8.46 8.51 0.54
N CYS A 145 7.35 9.15 0.16
CA CYS A 145 6.84 10.26 0.93
C CYS A 145 6.16 9.75 2.21
N ALA A 146 6.52 10.39 3.33
CA ALA A 146 5.90 10.19 4.62
C ALA A 146 4.41 10.55 4.56
N GLU A 147 3.68 10.12 5.58
CA GLU A 147 2.26 10.43 5.70
C GLU A 147 2.02 11.94 5.63
N GLY A 148 0.96 12.34 4.93
CA GLY A 148 0.65 13.75 4.68
C GLY A 148 1.57 14.43 3.68
N HIS A 149 2.41 13.70 2.93
CA HIS A 149 3.22 14.23 1.82
C HIS A 149 2.95 13.48 0.51
N VAL A 150 3.24 14.13 -0.62
CA VAL A 150 3.13 13.58 -1.98
C VAL A 150 4.36 13.99 -2.79
N GLY A 151 4.75 13.14 -3.75
CA GLY A 151 5.95 13.34 -4.53
C GLY A 151 6.48 12.02 -5.10
N ASP A 152 7.72 12.06 -5.58
CA ASP A 152 8.44 10.92 -6.16
C ASP A 152 9.22 10.09 -5.12
N GLY A 153 9.12 10.44 -3.84
CA GLY A 153 9.87 9.80 -2.74
C GLY A 153 11.25 10.41 -2.46
N ILE A 154 11.69 11.38 -3.26
CA ILE A 154 12.92 12.18 -3.06
C ILE A 154 12.54 13.65 -2.79
N ASN A 155 11.58 14.15 -3.57
CA ASN A 155 10.99 15.48 -3.51
C ASN A 155 9.56 15.36 -3.00
N CYS A 156 9.40 15.42 -1.68
CA CYS A 156 8.10 15.31 -1.04
C CYS A 156 7.58 16.69 -0.63
N ALA A 157 6.35 17.01 -1.06
CA ALA A 157 5.65 18.22 -0.65
C ALA A 157 4.48 17.84 0.26
N LYS A 158 4.15 18.70 1.23
CA LYS A 158 2.99 18.49 2.10
C LYS A 158 1.74 18.37 1.24
N LYS A 159 1.00 17.27 1.41
CA LYS A 159 -0.26 16.98 0.73
C LYS A 159 -1.33 17.92 1.26
N VAL A 160 -1.52 19.04 0.59
CA VAL A 160 -2.62 19.96 0.87
C VAL A 160 -3.88 19.38 0.25
N SER A 161 -4.81 18.89 1.08
CA SER A 161 -6.07 18.28 0.63
C SER A 161 -7.24 18.84 1.40
N TRP A 162 -8.44 18.69 0.83
CA TRP A 162 -9.70 19.04 1.47
C TRP A 162 -9.92 18.16 2.70
N ILE A 163 -10.10 18.78 3.88
CA ILE A 163 -10.38 18.10 5.14
C ILE A 163 -11.86 18.27 5.47
N LYS A 164 -12.61 17.16 5.58
CA LYS A 164 -13.98 17.17 6.11
C LYS A 164 -13.93 17.48 7.60
N ILE A 165 -14.71 18.46 8.07
CA ILE A 165 -14.68 18.91 9.47
C ILE A 165 -15.95 18.61 10.27
N ASN A 166 -17.03 18.18 9.63
CA ASN A 166 -18.24 17.72 10.30
C ASN A 166 -18.23 16.20 10.48
N ILE A 167 -18.75 15.70 11.61
CA ILE A 167 -18.98 14.26 11.84
C ILE A 167 -20.33 13.88 11.24
N ASP A 168 -21.39 14.53 11.70
CA ASP A 168 -22.75 14.39 11.17
C ASP A 168 -23.01 15.36 10.01
N PRO A 169 -23.88 15.02 9.04
CA PRO A 169 -24.28 15.90 7.96
C PRO A 169 -24.77 17.27 8.45
N VAL A 170 -24.30 18.34 7.82
CA VAL A 170 -24.73 19.70 8.07
C VAL A 170 -26.01 19.97 7.30
N CYS A 171 -27.15 19.94 8.00
CA CYS A 171 -28.45 20.14 7.38
C CYS A 171 -29.00 21.54 7.62
N VAL A 172 -29.40 22.20 6.55
CA VAL A 172 -29.79 23.61 6.48
C VAL A 172 -31.24 23.71 5.99
N GLY A 173 -32.10 24.25 6.83
CA GLY A 173 -33.47 24.63 6.50
C GLY A 173 -33.52 26.05 5.92
N VAL A 174 -34.72 26.47 5.52
CA VAL A 174 -34.94 27.72 4.79
C VAL A 174 -35.73 28.77 5.59
N LYS A 175 -36.01 28.49 6.86
CA LYS A 175 -36.86 29.31 7.74
C LYS A 175 -36.60 29.03 9.22
N ASN A 176 -37.07 29.94 10.08
CA ASN A 176 -37.07 29.79 11.55
C ASN A 176 -35.70 29.50 12.18
N ASP A 177 -34.64 30.14 11.68
CA ASP A 177 -33.27 29.95 12.16
C ASP A 177 -32.78 28.49 12.07
N GLU A 178 -33.19 27.76 11.04
CA GLU A 178 -32.83 26.35 10.81
C GLU A 178 -31.44 26.20 10.15
N TYR A 179 -30.42 26.85 10.71
CA TYR A 179 -29.05 26.70 10.22
C TYR A 179 -28.42 25.37 10.62
N GLY A 180 -27.53 24.85 9.76
CA GLY A 180 -26.63 23.77 10.12
C GLY A 180 -25.39 24.33 10.81
N SER A 181 -24.75 23.57 11.71
CA SER A 181 -23.52 24.06 12.37
C SER A 181 -22.43 23.01 12.50
N VAL A 182 -21.19 23.48 12.48
CA VAL A 182 -19.97 22.67 12.63
C VAL A 182 -19.06 23.33 13.64
N ILE A 183 -18.40 22.51 14.46
CA ILE A 183 -17.35 22.96 15.39
C ILE A 183 -16.00 22.68 14.76
N VAL A 184 -15.13 23.67 14.72
CA VAL A 184 -13.78 23.54 14.18
C VAL A 184 -12.94 22.64 15.10
N PRO A 185 -12.36 21.54 14.59
CA PRO A 185 -11.72 20.52 15.43
C PRO A 185 -10.30 20.88 15.90
N PHE A 186 -9.62 21.82 15.23
CA PHE A 186 -8.23 22.21 15.52
C PHE A 186 -7.92 23.61 14.96
N ASP A 187 -6.88 24.25 15.49
CA ASP A 187 -6.40 25.54 15.00
C ASP A 187 -5.89 25.41 13.56
N VAL A 188 -6.37 26.27 12.65
CA VAL A 188 -6.10 26.15 11.22
C VAL A 188 -6.21 27.48 10.48
N LYS A 189 -5.38 27.66 9.44
CA LYS A 189 -5.53 28.74 8.46
C LYS A 189 -6.19 28.17 7.20
N VAL A 190 -7.42 28.58 6.94
CA VAL A 190 -8.25 28.09 5.85
C VAL A 190 -8.15 29.04 4.65
N LYS A 191 -7.72 28.51 3.51
CA LYS A 191 -7.64 29.25 2.25
C LYS A 191 -8.95 29.17 1.46
N GLN A 192 -9.72 28.09 1.62
CA GLN A 192 -10.98 27.90 0.90
C GLN A 192 -11.91 26.94 1.64
N LEU A 193 -13.23 27.14 1.50
CA LEU A 193 -14.26 26.25 2.04
C LEU A 193 -15.08 25.63 0.90
N LYS A 194 -15.62 24.44 1.12
CA LYS A 194 -16.49 23.75 0.17
C LYS A 194 -17.60 23.00 0.89
N LEU A 195 -18.82 23.06 0.37
CA LEU A 195 -19.91 22.17 0.74
C LEU A 195 -20.06 21.07 -0.32
N VAL A 196 -20.25 19.84 0.11
CA VAL A 196 -20.55 18.69 -0.76
C VAL A 196 -21.96 18.22 -0.45
N HIS A 197 -22.84 18.21 -1.45
CA HIS A 197 -24.23 17.81 -1.27
C HIS A 197 -24.33 16.33 -0.93
N LEU A 198 -25.22 16.00 0.01
CA LEU A 198 -25.50 14.62 0.39
C LEU A 198 -26.96 14.25 0.07
N SER A 199 -27.90 15.09 0.48
CA SER A 199 -29.33 14.79 0.33
C SER A 199 -30.20 16.03 0.51
N GLY A 200 -31.48 15.88 0.12
CA GLY A 200 -32.46 16.94 0.22
C GLY A 200 -32.22 18.06 -0.79
N GLY A 201 -32.81 19.20 -0.51
CA GLY A 201 -32.71 20.39 -1.34
C GLY A 201 -33.57 21.51 -0.75
N VAL A 202 -33.32 22.72 -1.23
CA VAL A 202 -33.98 23.94 -0.78
C VAL A 202 -34.61 24.65 -1.96
N SER A 203 -35.56 25.55 -1.72
CA SER A 203 -36.13 26.43 -2.74
C SER A 203 -36.60 27.72 -2.10
N MET A 204 -36.41 28.83 -2.82
CA MET A 204 -36.95 30.13 -2.41
C MET A 204 -38.47 30.21 -2.61
N LEU A 205 -39.00 29.43 -3.56
CA LEU A 205 -40.40 29.46 -3.99
C LEU A 205 -40.84 28.07 -4.48
N ASN A 206 -41.88 27.50 -3.89
CA ASN A 206 -42.56 26.26 -4.36
C ASN A 206 -41.68 24.98 -4.24
N PRO A 207 -42.22 23.85 -3.75
CA PRO A 207 -41.47 22.59 -3.67
C PRO A 207 -41.00 21.99 -5.02
N VAL A 208 -41.59 22.38 -6.16
CA VAL A 208 -41.30 21.76 -7.47
C VAL A 208 -39.96 22.19 -8.08
N THR A 209 -39.37 23.30 -7.61
CA THR A 209 -38.13 23.87 -8.18
C THR A 209 -36.87 23.57 -7.37
N VAL A 210 -37.00 22.77 -6.30
CA VAL A 210 -35.95 22.48 -5.31
C VAL A 210 -34.65 21.99 -5.94
N GLN A 211 -33.53 22.57 -5.50
CA GLN A 211 -32.17 22.14 -5.88
C GLN A 211 -31.24 22.13 -4.64
N ASN A 212 -30.00 21.69 -4.82
CA ASN A 212 -29.04 21.49 -3.73
C ASN A 212 -28.79 22.78 -2.93
N TRP A 213 -28.63 23.91 -3.65
CA TRP A 213 -28.17 25.19 -3.09
C TRP A 213 -29.10 26.39 -3.31
N GLY A 214 -30.29 26.15 -3.82
CA GLY A 214 -31.24 27.18 -4.27
C GLY A 214 -32.30 26.53 -5.13
N ASP A 215 -32.83 27.22 -6.14
CA ASP A 215 -33.83 26.65 -7.04
C ASP A 215 -33.65 27.04 -8.52
N ASN A 216 -34.30 26.30 -9.41
CA ASN A 216 -34.17 26.48 -10.86
C ASN A 216 -34.80 27.79 -11.39
N SER A 217 -35.51 28.57 -10.58
CA SER A 217 -35.98 29.90 -11.01
C SER A 217 -34.80 30.85 -11.19
N TYR A 218 -33.74 30.66 -10.41
CA TYR A 218 -32.48 31.42 -10.51
C TYR A 218 -31.28 30.46 -10.44
N PRO A 219 -30.97 29.72 -11.53
CA PRO A 219 -30.01 28.62 -11.49
C PRO A 219 -28.58 28.97 -11.07
N HIS A 220 -28.22 30.25 -11.11
CA HIS A 220 -26.90 30.77 -10.76
C HIS A 220 -26.88 31.54 -9.43
N ASP A 221 -28.04 31.78 -8.81
CA ASP A 221 -28.15 32.51 -7.56
C ASP A 221 -28.15 31.51 -6.40
N LEU A 222 -26.96 31.30 -5.83
CA LEU A 222 -26.75 30.39 -4.72
C LEU A 222 -27.23 31.05 -3.43
N ASN A 223 -28.01 30.33 -2.63
CA ASN A 223 -28.63 30.86 -1.42
C ASN A 223 -28.02 30.31 -0.14
N LEU A 224 -26.78 29.80 -0.17
CA LEU A 224 -26.07 29.35 1.03
C LEU A 224 -24.84 30.20 1.33
N VAL A 225 -24.65 30.49 2.61
CA VAL A 225 -23.47 31.17 3.15
C VAL A 225 -23.02 30.49 4.45
N ILE A 226 -21.76 30.72 4.81
CA ILE A 226 -21.20 30.31 6.09
C ILE A 226 -20.95 31.56 6.93
N THR A 227 -21.36 31.51 8.19
CA THR A 227 -21.14 32.57 9.18
C THR A 227 -20.45 32.00 10.41
N ASP A 228 -19.95 32.89 11.27
CA ASP A 228 -19.46 32.53 12.59
C ASP A 228 -20.62 32.38 13.60
N ARG A 229 -20.28 32.34 14.90
CA ARG A 229 -21.27 32.21 15.98
C ARG A 229 -22.15 33.45 16.20
N ASN A 230 -21.71 34.61 15.72
CA ASN A 230 -22.37 35.90 15.84
C ASN A 230 -23.16 36.27 14.57
N ASN A 231 -23.21 35.35 13.60
CA ASN A 231 -23.79 35.56 12.27
C ASN A 231 -22.97 36.52 11.38
N ASP A 232 -21.70 36.73 11.71
CA ASP A 232 -20.76 37.46 10.85
C ASP A 232 -20.34 36.58 9.68
N LEU A 233 -20.27 37.16 8.48
CA LEU A 233 -20.03 36.42 7.25
C LEU A 233 -18.59 35.86 7.20
N ILE A 234 -18.48 34.56 6.92
CA ILE A 234 -17.21 33.83 6.74
C ILE A 234 -17.01 33.38 5.29
N ALA A 235 -18.04 32.77 4.69
CA ALA A 235 -18.01 32.32 3.30
C ALA A 235 -19.29 32.74 2.57
N PRO A 236 -19.20 33.50 1.47
CA PRO A 236 -17.96 34.03 0.88
C PRO A 236 -17.27 35.01 1.83
N TYR A 237 -16.00 35.31 1.60
CA TYR A 237 -15.26 36.24 2.45
C TYR A 237 -15.92 37.64 2.47
N PRO A 238 -15.84 38.39 3.58
CA PRO A 238 -16.39 39.74 3.68
C PRO A 238 -15.93 40.64 2.52
N GLY A 239 -16.87 41.26 1.82
CA GLY A 239 -16.58 42.12 0.66
C GLY A 239 -16.49 41.40 -0.69
N TYR A 240 -16.84 40.11 -0.77
CA TYR A 240 -16.91 39.41 -2.06
C TYR A 240 -17.88 40.12 -3.04
N PRO A 241 -17.43 40.53 -4.24
CA PRO A 241 -18.19 41.46 -5.11
C PRO A 241 -19.48 40.88 -5.69
N ARG A 242 -19.64 39.56 -5.70
CA ARG A 242 -20.83 38.88 -6.23
C ARG A 242 -21.74 38.30 -5.16
N TYR A 243 -21.65 38.82 -3.94
CA TYR A 243 -22.59 38.55 -2.86
C TYR A 243 -23.50 39.76 -2.65
N TYR A 244 -24.81 39.58 -2.84
CA TYR A 244 -25.82 40.64 -2.78
C TYR A 244 -26.80 40.42 -1.63
N LYS A 245 -26.29 40.04 -0.45
CA LYS A 245 -27.04 39.77 0.79
C LYS A 245 -27.93 38.52 0.75
N TYR A 246 -28.76 38.36 -0.28
CA TYR A 246 -29.71 37.25 -0.38
C TYR A 246 -29.25 36.13 -1.32
N TYR A 247 -28.23 36.38 -2.13
CA TYR A 247 -27.69 35.39 -3.05
C TYR A 247 -26.23 35.68 -3.36
N LEU A 248 -25.57 34.64 -3.82
CA LEU A 248 -24.17 34.58 -4.18
C LEU A 248 -24.07 33.99 -5.59
N THR A 249 -23.24 34.57 -6.47
CA THR A 249 -22.90 33.93 -7.73
C THR A 249 -21.42 33.55 -7.75
N ILE A 250 -21.13 32.32 -8.19
CA ILE A 250 -19.76 31.79 -8.32
C ILE A 250 -19.61 31.24 -9.74
N ASP A 251 -18.50 31.56 -10.39
CA ASP A 251 -18.23 31.11 -11.76
C ASP A 251 -18.31 29.59 -11.87
N LYS A 252 -19.07 29.11 -12.87
CA LYS A 252 -19.26 27.68 -13.19
C LYS A 252 -19.97 26.84 -12.13
N ILE A 253 -20.53 27.47 -11.09
CA ILE A 253 -21.37 26.78 -10.09
C ILE A 253 -22.84 27.16 -10.31
N THR A 254 -23.70 26.17 -10.18
CA THR A 254 -25.16 26.30 -10.26
C THR A 254 -25.80 25.75 -8.99
N VAL A 255 -27.07 26.07 -8.76
CA VAL A 255 -27.86 25.53 -7.65
C VAL A 255 -27.94 24.00 -7.63
N SER A 256 -27.71 23.34 -8.76
CA SER A 256 -27.72 21.88 -8.95
C SER A 256 -26.34 21.22 -8.87
N SER A 257 -25.27 22.01 -8.72
CA SER A 257 -23.91 21.46 -8.66
C SER A 257 -23.76 20.52 -7.46
N PRO A 258 -23.03 19.40 -7.57
CA PRO A 258 -22.83 18.49 -6.44
C PRO A 258 -21.95 19.10 -5.34
N GLU A 259 -21.15 20.11 -5.69
CA GLU A 259 -20.27 20.80 -4.78
C GLU A 259 -20.44 22.32 -4.92
N LEU A 260 -20.45 23.01 -3.79
CA LEU A 260 -20.40 24.47 -3.70
C LEU A 260 -19.04 24.86 -3.14
N ILE A 261 -18.15 25.33 -4.02
CA ILE A 261 -16.79 25.74 -3.65
C ILE A 261 -16.77 27.26 -3.49
N PHE A 262 -16.56 27.74 -2.26
CA PHE A 262 -16.52 29.18 -1.99
C PHE A 262 -15.26 29.83 -2.59
N PRO A 263 -15.28 31.14 -2.88
CA PRO A 263 -14.11 31.89 -3.32
C PRO A 263 -12.92 31.76 -2.35
N ILE A 264 -11.70 31.83 -2.89
CA ILE A 264 -10.47 31.78 -2.09
C ILE A 264 -10.41 33.00 -1.16
N SER A 265 -10.08 32.77 0.11
CA SER A 265 -9.75 33.82 1.07
C SER A 265 -8.27 34.15 0.98
N ASP A 266 -7.96 35.42 0.72
CA ASP A 266 -6.60 35.97 0.76
C ASP A 266 -6.62 37.30 1.54
N PRO A 267 -6.05 37.37 2.76
CA PRO A 267 -5.26 36.33 3.43
C PRO A 267 -6.08 35.09 3.86
N PRO A 268 -5.42 33.95 4.12
CA PRO A 268 -6.08 32.76 4.67
C PRO A 268 -6.78 33.07 6.00
N LEU A 269 -8.01 32.58 6.13
CA LEU A 269 -8.87 32.78 7.29
C LEU A 269 -8.35 32.00 8.50
N PRO A 270 -7.99 32.66 9.61
CA PRO A 270 -7.63 31.97 10.85
C PRO A 270 -8.90 31.46 11.56
N LEU A 271 -9.01 30.15 11.73
CA LEU A 271 -10.01 29.50 12.58
C LEU A 271 -9.32 28.83 13.76
N LYS A 272 -9.93 28.92 14.94
CA LYS A 272 -9.47 28.26 16.16
C LYS A 272 -10.28 27.01 16.44
N LYS A 273 -9.68 26.08 17.16
CA LYS A 273 -10.42 24.98 17.79
C LYS A 273 -11.61 25.54 18.56
N ASP A 274 -12.75 24.86 18.45
CA ASP A 274 -14.03 25.18 19.08
C ASP A 274 -14.78 26.39 18.50
N ASP A 275 -14.27 27.02 17.44
CA ASP A 275 -15.05 28.00 16.67
C ASP A 275 -16.29 27.32 16.06
N LYS A 276 -17.45 27.99 16.16
CA LYS A 276 -18.71 27.51 15.60
C LYS A 276 -18.97 28.17 14.25
N LEU A 277 -18.95 27.38 13.20
CA LEU A 277 -19.39 27.76 11.87
C LEU A 277 -20.88 27.41 11.71
N ARG A 278 -21.65 28.31 11.10
CA ARG A 278 -23.07 28.09 10.79
C ARG A 278 -23.29 28.21 9.29
N VAL A 279 -23.88 27.18 8.69
CA VAL A 279 -24.29 27.17 7.30
C VAL A 279 -25.76 27.58 7.24
N TRP A 280 -26.02 28.67 6.53
CA TRP A 280 -27.32 29.31 6.47
C TRP A 280 -27.89 29.31 5.07
N PHE A 281 -29.21 29.19 4.98
CA PHE A 281 -29.93 29.71 3.85
C PHE A 281 -30.01 31.24 3.99
N THR A 282 -29.57 31.99 2.99
CA THR A 282 -29.38 33.46 3.06
C THR A 282 -30.66 34.23 3.41
N ARG A 283 -31.83 33.73 3.00
CA ARG A 283 -33.11 34.35 3.36
C ARG A 283 -33.50 34.13 4.82
N ASP A 284 -33.21 32.94 5.36
CA ASP A 284 -33.44 32.59 6.77
C ASP A 284 -32.55 33.43 7.68
N LEU A 285 -31.26 33.52 7.35
CA LEU A 285 -30.29 34.40 8.02
C LEU A 285 -30.77 35.86 8.14
N HIS A 286 -31.55 36.32 7.16
CA HIS A 286 -32.05 37.69 7.09
C HIS A 286 -33.54 37.82 7.42
N ASN A 287 -34.20 36.76 7.88
CA ASN A 287 -35.62 36.73 8.22
C ASN A 287 -36.52 37.30 7.11
N ARG A 288 -36.23 37.00 5.83
CA ARG A 288 -36.88 37.63 4.67
C ARG A 288 -37.62 36.65 3.77
N GLY A 289 -38.95 36.79 3.73
CA GLY A 289 -39.79 36.19 2.69
C GLY A 289 -39.85 34.66 2.77
N GLU A 290 -39.90 34.12 3.98
CA GLU A 290 -39.86 32.67 4.28
C GLU A 290 -41.19 31.94 4.03
N GLY A 291 -42.30 32.66 3.90
CA GLY A 291 -43.64 32.07 3.78
C GLY A 291 -43.86 31.19 2.53
N GLY A 292 -42.99 31.29 1.52
CA GLY A 292 -43.01 30.46 0.31
C GLY A 292 -41.79 29.56 0.13
N SER A 293 -40.80 29.64 1.02
CA SER A 293 -39.58 28.85 0.95
C SER A 293 -39.84 27.42 1.40
N TYR A 294 -39.19 26.45 0.77
CA TYR A 294 -39.38 25.04 1.06
C TYR A 294 -38.07 24.25 1.13
N GLY A 295 -38.07 23.18 1.92
CA GLY A 295 -37.05 22.15 1.88
C GLY A 295 -35.96 22.29 2.93
N LYS A 296 -35.05 21.32 2.90
CA LYS A 296 -33.88 21.19 3.76
C LYS A 296 -32.81 20.47 2.96
N THR A 297 -31.59 21.01 2.95
CA THR A 297 -30.43 20.43 2.24
C THR A 297 -29.38 19.99 3.25
N CYS A 298 -28.81 18.80 3.07
CA CYS A 298 -27.77 18.26 3.93
C CYS A 298 -26.46 18.13 3.15
N CYS A 299 -25.35 18.52 3.77
CA CYS A 299 -24.04 18.57 3.13
C CYS A 299 -22.89 18.26 4.09
N ASP A 300 -21.73 17.94 3.52
CA ASP A 300 -20.46 17.90 4.24
C ASP A 300 -19.66 19.18 4.01
N LEU A 301 -19.03 19.69 5.08
CA LEU A 301 -18.19 20.87 5.04
C LEU A 301 -16.71 20.47 5.01
N TYR A 302 -16.01 20.94 3.99
CA TYR A 302 -14.58 20.73 3.79
C TYR A 302 -13.82 22.06 3.85
N ILE A 303 -12.62 22.01 4.41
CA ILE A 303 -11.66 23.12 4.43
C ILE A 303 -10.40 22.78 3.64
N TYR A 304 -9.87 23.74 2.90
CA TYR A 304 -8.58 23.67 2.23
C TYR A 304 -7.57 24.52 3.02
N CYS A 305 -6.56 23.87 3.58
CA CYS A 305 -5.62 24.48 4.53
C CYS A 305 -4.36 24.99 3.82
N VAL A 306 -3.55 25.81 4.49
CA VAL A 306 -2.19 26.20 4.07
C VAL A 306 -1.15 25.78 5.10
#